data_AF-A0A6V7KCQ2-F1
#
_entry.id   AF-A0A6V7KCQ2-F1
#
_cell.length_a   1.000
_cell.length_b   1.000
_cell.length_c   1.000
_cell.angle_alpha   90.00
_cell.angle_beta   90.00
_cell.angle_gamma   90.00
#
_symmetry.space_group_name_H-M   'P 1'
#
loop_
_entity.id
_entity.type
_entity.pdbx_description
1 polymer ?
#
loop_
_entity_poly.entity_id
_entity_poly.type
_entity_poly.pdbx_seq_one_letter_code
_entity_poly.pdbx_strand_id
1 'polypeptide(L)'
;PHGLLYESFGVFCPTTNLDMLQLLRDENMLIDWDKPLYINFVHHAIADQLFSLYGETGRIERVLGDVWACEGSEIATSNLQMEDPESQLVQVRALRPEHAEGIHDLYPANDMECHELFLRLIRILPAAGVFVDGKLAAWMIQSYYGAMFSMQTKPEYRRKGYGTKLA
;
A
#
# COMPACT_ATOMS: atom_id res chain seq x y z
N PRO A 1 -5.95 -21.45 2.87
CA PRO A 1 -6.11 -20.22 3.70
C PRO A 1 -7.30 -20.37 4.68
N HIS A 2 -7.05 -20.16 5.98
CA HIS A 2 -7.86 -20.76 7.08
C HIS A 2 -8.86 -19.80 7.75
N GLY A 3 -9.42 -18.84 7.00
CA GLY A 3 -10.52 -18.00 7.51
C GLY A 3 -10.08 -16.90 8.46
N LEU A 4 -8.86 -16.38 8.28
CA LEU A 4 -8.39 -15.20 9.00
C LEU A 4 -8.75 -13.93 8.20
N LEU A 5 -9.27 -12.92 8.90
CA LEU A 5 -9.48 -11.57 8.35
C LEU A 5 -8.13 -11.05 7.82
N TYR A 6 -8.11 -10.49 6.61
CA TYR A 6 -6.94 -9.86 5.95
C TYR A 6 -5.86 -10.80 5.37
N GLU A 7 -6.16 -12.08 5.10
CA GLU A 7 -5.26 -12.91 4.29
C GLU A 7 -5.28 -12.49 2.81
N SER A 8 -4.12 -12.08 2.30
CA SER A 8 -3.92 -11.81 0.87
C SER A 8 -3.24 -12.98 0.18
N PHE A 9 -3.67 -13.28 -1.05
CA PHE A 9 -3.08 -14.30 -1.91
C PHE A 9 -2.31 -13.64 -3.06
N GLY A 10 -1.11 -14.14 -3.36
CA GLY A 10 -0.26 -13.64 -4.43
C GLY A 10 0.03 -14.72 -5.46
N VAL A 11 -0.12 -14.39 -6.74
CA VAL A 11 0.23 -15.28 -7.86
C VAL A 11 1.26 -14.60 -8.73
N PHE A 12 2.32 -15.33 -9.04
CA PHE A 12 3.29 -14.93 -10.04
C PHE A 12 3.39 -16.01 -11.12
N CYS A 13 3.33 -15.58 -12.36
CA CYS A 13 3.52 -16.41 -13.54
C CYS A 13 4.15 -15.56 -14.63
N PRO A 14 5.27 -15.98 -15.25
CA PRO A 14 5.77 -15.30 -16.43
C PRO A 14 4.67 -15.14 -17.48
N THR A 15 4.56 -13.96 -18.08
CA THR A 15 3.49 -13.67 -19.06
C THR A 15 3.59 -14.53 -20.33
N THR A 16 4.73 -15.18 -20.56
CA THR A 16 4.94 -16.17 -21.62
C THR A 16 4.35 -17.55 -21.33
N ASN A 17 3.89 -17.79 -20.11
CA ASN A 17 3.47 -19.11 -19.60
C ASN A 17 2.16 -19.05 -18.81
N LEU A 18 1.27 -18.11 -19.17
CA LEU A 18 0.00 -17.87 -18.46
C LEU A 18 -0.92 -19.11 -18.43
N ASP A 19 -0.75 -20.05 -19.36
CA ASP A 19 -1.44 -21.34 -19.38
C ASP A 19 -1.18 -22.18 -18.12
N MET A 20 -0.02 -22.00 -17.48
CA MET A 20 0.32 -22.67 -16.21
C MET A 20 -0.59 -22.25 -15.05
N LEU A 21 -1.32 -21.13 -15.16
CA LEU A 21 -2.29 -20.71 -14.15
C LEU A 21 -3.46 -21.69 -14.01
N GLN A 22 -3.70 -22.56 -15.01
CA GLN A 22 -4.67 -23.65 -14.90
C GLN A 22 -4.37 -24.61 -13.73
N LEU A 23 -3.12 -24.71 -13.29
CA LEU A 23 -2.76 -25.51 -12.12
C LEU A 23 -3.49 -25.05 -10.84
N LEU A 24 -3.87 -23.77 -10.76
CA LEU A 24 -4.62 -23.24 -9.63
C LEU A 24 -6.08 -23.71 -9.61
N ARG A 25 -6.64 -24.10 -10.76
CA ARG A 25 -8.04 -24.51 -10.87
C ARG A 25 -8.37 -25.70 -9.97
N ASP A 26 -7.46 -26.66 -9.91
CA ASP A 26 -7.63 -27.89 -9.14
C ASP A 26 -7.00 -27.82 -7.74
N GLU A 27 -6.37 -26.69 -7.38
CA GLU A 27 -5.79 -26.47 -6.06
C GLU A 27 -6.91 -26.18 -5.05
N ASN A 28 -7.10 -27.11 -4.11
CA ASN A 28 -8.16 -27.06 -3.10
C ASN A 28 -7.64 -27.32 -1.67
N MET A 29 -6.32 -27.46 -1.50
CA MET A 29 -5.69 -27.61 -0.18
C MET A 29 -5.25 -26.23 0.34
N LEU A 30 -4.61 -25.44 -0.52
CA LEU A 30 -4.05 -24.13 -0.17
C LEU A 30 -4.97 -22.98 -0.54
N ILE A 31 -5.88 -23.17 -1.49
CA ILE A 31 -6.84 -22.16 -1.96
C ILE A 31 -8.25 -22.68 -1.70
N ASP A 32 -9.07 -21.84 -1.09
CA ASP A 32 -10.48 -22.11 -0.89
C ASP A 32 -11.25 -21.15 -1.79
N TRP A 33 -11.67 -21.64 -2.95
CA TRP A 33 -12.32 -20.86 -4.00
C TRP A 33 -13.72 -20.38 -3.61
N ASP A 34 -14.35 -21.00 -2.60
CA ASP A 34 -15.67 -20.60 -2.12
C ASP A 34 -15.62 -19.39 -1.17
N LYS A 35 -14.41 -18.94 -0.78
CA LYS A 35 -14.20 -17.77 0.08
C LYS A 35 -13.77 -16.54 -0.71
N PRO A 36 -14.04 -15.33 -0.19
CA PRO A 36 -13.48 -14.10 -0.76
C PRO A 36 -11.95 -14.17 -0.79
N LEU A 37 -11.38 -13.91 -1.97
CA LEU A 37 -9.93 -13.85 -2.18
C LEU A 37 -9.51 -12.41 -2.41
N TYR A 38 -8.50 -11.95 -1.65
CA TYR A 38 -7.89 -10.64 -1.84
C TYR A 38 -6.55 -10.81 -2.56
N ILE A 39 -6.45 -10.30 -3.78
CA ILE A 39 -5.25 -10.43 -4.63
C ILE A 39 -4.69 -9.04 -4.89
N ASN A 40 -3.51 -8.78 -4.34
CA ASN A 40 -2.85 -7.48 -4.41
C ASN A 40 -1.66 -7.51 -5.37
N PHE A 41 -1.42 -6.40 -6.08
CA PHE A 41 -0.24 -6.16 -6.92
C PHE A 41 0.09 -7.28 -7.93
N VAL A 42 -0.95 -7.82 -8.58
CA VAL A 42 -0.81 -8.82 -9.64
C VAL A 42 -0.75 -8.16 -11.03
N HIS A 43 0.08 -8.69 -11.92
CA HIS A 43 0.13 -8.22 -13.30
C HIS A 43 -1.22 -8.42 -14.01
N HIS A 44 -1.69 -7.42 -14.76
CA HIS A 44 -3.03 -7.42 -15.36
C HIS A 44 -3.36 -8.71 -16.16
N ALA A 45 -2.40 -9.22 -16.93
CA ALA A 45 -2.59 -10.45 -17.70
C ALA A 45 -2.78 -11.70 -16.83
N ILE A 46 -2.17 -11.76 -15.64
CA ILE A 46 -2.40 -12.82 -14.67
C ILE A 46 -3.78 -12.63 -14.04
N ALA A 47 -4.13 -11.39 -13.67
CA ALA A 47 -5.45 -11.08 -13.10
C ALA A 47 -6.59 -11.51 -14.03
N ASP A 48 -6.48 -11.22 -15.34
CA ASP A 48 -7.49 -11.59 -16.32
C ASP A 48 -7.69 -13.12 -16.41
N GLN A 49 -6.62 -13.90 -16.29
CA GLN A 49 -6.71 -15.37 -16.25
C GLN A 49 -7.35 -15.87 -14.95
N LEU A 50 -6.97 -15.31 -13.79
CA LEU A 50 -7.59 -15.65 -12.51
C LEU A 50 -9.08 -15.29 -12.50
N PHE A 51 -9.47 -14.20 -13.14
CA PHE A 51 -10.87 -13.81 -13.28
C PHE A 51 -11.65 -14.78 -14.16
N SER A 52 -11.04 -15.29 -15.24
CA SER A 52 -11.66 -16.34 -16.04
C SER A 52 -11.84 -17.64 -15.26
N LEU A 53 -10.91 -17.98 -14.36
CA LEU A 53 -11.03 -19.15 -13.48
C LEU A 53 -12.11 -18.96 -12.41
N TYR A 54 -12.25 -17.74 -11.86
CA TYR A 54 -13.18 -17.43 -10.78
C TYR A 54 -14.59 -17.04 -11.25
N GLY A 55 -14.75 -16.66 -12.52
CA GLY A 55 -15.96 -15.99 -13.03
C GLY A 55 -17.26 -16.78 -12.88
N GLU A 56 -17.18 -18.11 -12.72
CA GLU A 56 -18.34 -18.97 -12.47
C GLU A 56 -18.69 -19.11 -10.98
N THR A 57 -17.78 -18.71 -10.07
CA THR A 57 -17.91 -18.91 -8.62
C THR A 57 -18.52 -17.70 -7.91
N GLY A 58 -18.14 -16.48 -8.30
CA GLY A 58 -18.53 -15.29 -7.54
C GLY A 58 -18.37 -13.96 -8.27
N ARG A 59 -18.54 -12.87 -7.52
CA ARG A 59 -18.37 -11.51 -8.01
C ARG A 59 -16.90 -11.11 -7.95
N ILE A 60 -16.44 -10.42 -8.99
CA ILE A 60 -15.09 -9.90 -9.10
C ILE A 60 -15.13 -8.38 -9.03
N GLU A 61 -14.28 -7.80 -8.18
CA GLU A 61 -14.02 -6.37 -8.14
C GLU A 61 -12.55 -6.12 -8.49
N ARG A 62 -12.31 -5.12 -9.35
CA ARG A 62 -10.98 -4.82 -9.89
C ARG A 62 -10.63 -3.37 -9.66
N VAL A 63 -9.45 -3.14 -9.11
CA VAL A 63 -8.79 -1.84 -9.07
C VAL A 63 -7.55 -1.92 -9.96
N LEU A 64 -7.42 -0.99 -10.90
CA LEU A 64 -6.24 -0.84 -11.74
C LEU A 64 -5.32 0.21 -11.12
N GLY A 65 -4.02 -0.02 -11.21
CA GLY A 65 -3.00 0.92 -10.77
C GLY A 65 -1.74 0.76 -11.60
N ASP A 66 -1.04 1.88 -11.79
CA ASP A 66 0.27 1.90 -12.43
C ASP A 66 1.37 1.74 -11.37
N VAL A 67 2.42 1.01 -11.74
CA VAL A 67 3.62 0.86 -10.89
C VAL A 67 4.73 1.71 -11.49
N TRP A 68 5.17 2.70 -10.71
CA TRP A 68 6.28 3.57 -11.07
C TRP A 68 7.53 3.11 -10.31
N ALA A 69 8.56 2.71 -11.04
CA ALA A 69 9.86 2.36 -10.49
C ALA A 69 10.85 3.51 -10.74
N CYS A 70 11.60 3.89 -9.72
CA CYS A 70 12.73 4.81 -9.86
C CYS A 70 14.01 3.98 -9.92
N GLU A 71 14.77 4.07 -11.02
CA GLU A 71 16.08 3.43 -11.15
C GLU A 71 17.13 4.24 -10.36
N GLY A 72 17.90 3.57 -9.51
CA GLY A 72 19.00 4.17 -8.75
C GLY A 72 18.57 4.77 -7.41
N SER A 73 18.86 4.05 -6.32
CA SER A 73 18.79 4.57 -4.94
C SER A 73 20.20 4.81 -4.43
N GLU A 74 20.97 5.70 -5.06
CA GLU A 74 22.16 6.25 -4.40
C GLU A 74 21.84 7.48 -3.53
N ILE A 75 20.59 7.97 -3.51
CA ILE A 75 20.25 9.18 -2.75
C ILE A 75 18.84 9.08 -2.15
N ALA A 76 18.76 8.96 -0.82
CA ALA A 76 17.69 9.53 0.01
C ALA A 76 18.03 9.56 1.51
N THR A 77 19.09 8.89 1.97
CA THR A 77 19.55 8.99 3.37
C THR A 77 20.51 10.15 3.63
N SER A 78 21.06 10.79 2.59
CA SER A 78 22.19 11.71 2.76
C SER A 78 21.87 13.20 2.80
N ASN A 79 20.64 13.67 2.49
CA ASN A 79 20.34 15.12 2.51
C ASN A 79 18.87 15.46 2.81
N LEU A 80 18.26 14.89 3.86
CA LEU A 80 17.01 15.43 4.43
C LEU A 80 17.26 16.72 5.24
N GLN A 81 18.10 17.63 4.74
CA GLN A 81 18.18 19.01 5.21
C GLN A 81 17.51 19.91 4.16
N MET A 82 16.19 19.84 4.10
CA MET A 82 15.39 20.95 3.58
C MET A 82 14.89 21.76 4.78
N GLU A 83 15.82 22.32 5.55
CA GLU A 83 15.50 23.37 6.51
C GLU A 83 15.42 24.68 5.74
N ASP A 84 14.20 25.08 5.39
CA ASP A 84 13.90 26.48 5.14
C ASP A 84 13.95 27.19 6.51
N PRO A 85 14.85 28.17 6.71
CA PRO A 85 14.98 28.88 7.99
C PRO A 85 13.71 29.61 8.44
N GLU A 86 12.73 29.84 7.55
CA GLU A 86 11.42 30.39 7.92
C GLU A 86 10.44 29.33 8.50
N SER A 87 10.80 28.05 8.48
CA SER A 87 9.86 26.92 8.64
C SER A 87 9.79 26.26 10.02
N GLN A 88 10.03 26.98 11.13
CA GLN A 88 9.80 26.39 12.48
C GLN A 88 8.40 25.76 12.63
N LEU A 89 7.43 26.25 11.85
CA LEU A 89 6.06 25.76 11.78
C LEU A 89 5.90 24.43 11.01
N VAL A 90 6.78 24.09 10.05
CA VAL A 90 6.61 22.93 9.16
C VAL A 90 7.82 21.98 9.22
N GLN A 91 7.62 20.79 9.78
CA GLN A 91 8.69 19.82 10.02
C GLN A 91 8.40 18.48 9.35
N VAL A 92 9.42 17.87 8.75
CA VAL A 92 9.37 16.47 8.31
C VAL A 92 10.00 15.61 9.39
N ARG A 93 9.26 14.64 9.93
CA ARG A 93 9.76 13.71 10.96
C ARG A 93 9.20 12.32 10.77
N ALA A 94 9.88 11.33 11.34
CA ALA A 94 9.40 9.96 11.38
C ALA A 94 8.03 9.89 12.05
N LEU A 95 7.15 9.03 11.53
CA LEU A 95 5.90 8.71 12.18
C LEU A 95 6.14 7.88 13.44
N ARG A 96 5.13 7.87 14.31
CA ARG A 96 5.08 7.09 15.56
C ARG A 96 3.77 6.32 15.61
N PRO A 97 3.70 5.20 16.36
CA PRO A 97 2.50 4.37 16.45
C PRO A 97 1.23 5.16 16.81
N GLU A 98 1.35 6.21 17.63
CA GLU A 98 0.22 7.09 17.99
C GLU A 98 -0.46 7.77 16.79
N HIS A 99 0.21 7.87 15.63
CA HIS A 99 -0.36 8.45 14.42
C HIS A 99 -1.20 7.47 13.60
N ALA A 100 -1.13 6.16 13.90
CA ALA A 100 -1.76 5.13 13.08
C ALA A 100 -3.29 5.28 13.00
N GLU A 101 -3.93 5.68 14.09
CA GLU A 101 -5.40 5.75 14.16
C GLU A 101 -5.93 6.82 13.22
N GLY A 102 -5.44 8.05 13.35
CA GLY A 102 -5.85 9.15 12.47
C GLY A 102 -5.43 8.96 11.00
N ILE A 103 -4.41 8.14 10.72
CA ILE A 103 -4.04 7.78 9.34
C ILE A 103 -5.03 6.73 8.79
N HIS A 104 -5.32 5.70 9.58
CA HIS A 104 -6.27 4.63 9.21
C HIS A 104 -7.68 5.17 9.03
N ASP A 105 -8.17 6.04 9.91
CA ASP A 105 -9.48 6.68 9.81
C ASP A 105 -9.68 7.46 8.51
N LEU A 106 -8.59 8.04 7.98
CA LEU A 106 -8.59 8.82 6.75
C LEU A 106 -8.23 8.00 5.50
N TYR A 107 -7.93 6.71 5.66
CA TYR A 107 -7.55 5.83 4.56
C TYR A 107 -8.79 5.47 3.74
N PRO A 108 -8.80 5.66 2.40
CA PRO A 108 -9.99 5.41 1.59
C PRO A 108 -10.55 3.99 1.63
N ALA A 109 -9.71 2.99 1.93
CA ALA A 109 -10.06 1.58 2.02
C ALA A 109 -9.86 1.06 3.45
N ASN A 110 -10.22 1.86 4.45
CA ASN A 110 -10.06 1.52 5.87
C ASN A 110 -10.97 0.37 6.35
N ASP A 111 -11.99 0.03 5.58
CA ASP A 111 -12.84 -1.14 5.74
C ASP A 111 -12.12 -2.43 5.30
N MET A 112 -11.25 -2.33 4.30
CA MET A 112 -10.48 -3.44 3.76
C MET A 112 -9.17 -3.67 4.52
N GLU A 113 -8.65 -2.67 5.23
CA GLU A 113 -7.37 -2.73 5.91
C GLU A 113 -7.48 -2.62 7.43
N CYS A 114 -6.68 -3.39 8.15
CA CYS A 114 -6.67 -3.38 9.60
C CYS A 114 -5.83 -2.23 10.16
N HIS A 115 -6.33 -1.55 11.19
CA HIS A 115 -5.53 -0.57 11.95
C HIS A 115 -4.20 -1.16 12.46
N GLU A 116 -4.19 -2.44 12.87
CA GLU A 116 -2.98 -3.14 13.33
C GLU A 116 -1.90 -3.23 12.23
N LEU A 117 -2.29 -3.26 10.95
CA LEU A 117 -1.32 -3.20 9.85
C LEU A 117 -0.56 -1.88 9.87
N PHE A 118 -1.27 -0.74 9.99
CA PHE A 118 -0.64 0.58 10.06
C PHE A 118 0.31 0.71 11.26
N LEU A 119 -0.08 0.18 12.43
CA LEU A 119 0.80 0.12 13.61
C LEU A 119 2.10 -0.64 13.32
N ARG A 120 2.00 -1.81 12.66
CA ARG A 120 3.18 -2.62 12.32
C ARG A 120 4.06 -1.93 11.28
N LEU A 121 3.48 -1.39 10.22
CA LEU A 121 4.23 -0.71 9.17
C LEU A 121 4.99 0.50 9.72
N ILE A 122 4.34 1.35 10.51
CA ILE A 122 5.00 2.53 11.12
C ILE A 122 6.14 2.12 12.08
N ARG A 123 6.01 0.98 12.77
CA ARG A 123 7.05 0.50 13.70
C ARG A 123 8.25 -0.11 12.98
N ILE A 124 8.02 -0.82 11.89
CA ILE A 124 9.02 -1.72 11.29
C ILE A 124 9.65 -1.11 10.05
N LEU A 125 8.90 -0.31 9.29
CA LEU A 125 9.30 0.22 7.99
C LEU A 125 9.43 1.75 8.02
N PRO A 126 10.23 2.33 7.10
CA PRO A 126 10.25 3.76 6.84
C PRO A 126 8.84 4.37 6.74
N ALA A 127 8.59 5.36 7.59
CA ALA A 127 7.32 6.07 7.64
C ALA A 127 7.58 7.50 8.09
N ALA A 128 7.12 8.48 7.31
CA ALA A 128 7.39 9.90 7.52
C ALA A 128 6.13 10.74 7.41
N GLY A 129 6.10 11.85 8.15
CA GLY A 129 5.01 12.81 8.13
C GLY A 129 5.51 14.24 8.06
N VAL A 130 4.70 15.10 7.43
CA VAL A 130 4.83 16.55 7.50
C VAL A 130 3.95 17.06 8.63
N PHE A 131 4.53 17.84 9.53
CA PHE A 131 3.86 18.38 10.71
C PHE A 131 3.83 19.90 10.62
N VAL A 132 2.62 20.47 10.70
CA VAL A 132 2.39 21.92 10.73
C VAL A 132 1.91 22.29 12.12
N ASP A 133 2.63 23.14 12.84
CA ASP A 133 2.36 23.52 14.23
C ASP A 133 2.22 22.30 15.15
N GLY A 134 3.09 21.30 14.93
CA GLY A 134 3.07 20.02 15.66
C GLY A 134 1.96 19.05 15.25
N LYS A 135 1.04 19.43 14.36
CA LYS A 135 -0.07 18.59 13.88
C LYS A 135 0.29 17.89 12.57
N LEU A 136 -0.02 16.59 12.48
CA LEU A 136 0.20 15.82 11.25
C LEU A 136 -0.68 16.35 10.11
N ALA A 137 -0.05 16.80 9.02
CA ALA A 137 -0.66 17.40 7.84
C ALA A 137 -0.63 16.49 6.61
N ALA A 138 0.47 15.75 6.42
CA ALA A 138 0.66 14.77 5.34
C ALA A 138 1.53 13.61 5.81
N TRP A 139 1.42 12.45 5.16
CA TRP A 139 2.20 11.26 5.50
C TRP A 139 2.49 10.37 4.29
N MET A 140 3.51 9.51 4.47
CA MET A 140 3.87 8.39 3.61
C MET A 140 4.35 7.24 4.51
N ILE A 141 3.88 6.03 4.24
CA ILE A 141 4.30 4.80 4.93
C ILE A 141 4.84 3.85 3.87
N GLN A 142 5.98 3.20 4.08
CA GLN A 142 6.42 2.17 3.15
C GLN A 142 5.56 0.90 3.30
N SER A 143 5.18 0.27 2.18
CA SER A 143 4.53 -1.05 2.17
C SER A 143 5.55 -2.16 2.36
N TYR A 144 5.05 -3.35 2.72
CA TYR A 144 5.84 -4.59 2.73
C TYR A 144 6.28 -5.06 1.33
N TYR A 145 5.82 -4.41 0.25
CA TYR A 145 6.35 -4.59 -1.12
C TYR A 145 7.52 -3.66 -1.43
N GLY A 146 7.94 -2.81 -0.47
CA GLY A 146 8.99 -1.81 -0.65
C GLY A 146 8.54 -0.52 -1.35
N ALA A 147 7.30 -0.46 -1.86
CA ALA A 147 6.73 0.71 -2.48
C ALA A 147 6.21 1.73 -1.46
N MET A 148 6.11 3.01 -1.87
CA MET A 148 5.39 4.03 -1.10
C MET A 148 3.91 3.64 -0.99
N PHE A 149 3.39 3.63 0.23
CA PHE A 149 2.03 3.22 0.58
C PHE A 149 1.37 4.28 1.46
N SER A 150 0.04 4.31 1.45
CA SER A 150 -0.78 5.28 2.18
C SER A 150 -0.17 6.69 2.16
N MET A 151 0.01 7.24 0.96
CA MET A 151 0.54 8.60 0.80
C MET A 151 -0.64 9.56 0.69
N GLN A 152 -0.78 10.47 1.66
CA GLN A 152 -1.94 11.36 1.69
C GLN A 152 -1.64 12.68 2.39
N THR A 153 -2.35 13.72 1.98
CA THR A 153 -2.38 15.03 2.63
C THR A 153 -3.80 15.33 3.07
N LYS A 154 -3.98 15.73 4.33
CA LYS A 154 -5.28 16.13 4.88
C LYS A 154 -5.88 17.27 4.06
N PRO A 155 -7.20 17.29 3.82
CA PRO A 155 -7.87 18.27 2.95
C PRO A 155 -7.46 19.72 3.16
N GLU A 156 -7.40 20.16 4.42
CA GLU A 156 -7.07 21.51 4.85
C GLU A 156 -5.58 21.90 4.67
N TYR A 157 -4.72 20.94 4.35
CA TYR A 157 -3.29 21.15 4.08
C TYR A 157 -2.91 20.86 2.61
N ARG A 158 -3.87 20.58 1.73
CA ARG A 158 -3.62 20.30 0.31
C ARG A 158 -3.12 21.54 -0.44
N ARG A 159 -2.45 21.30 -1.58
CA ARG A 159 -1.89 22.32 -2.48
C ARG A 159 -0.79 23.20 -1.86
N LYS A 160 -0.12 22.71 -0.81
CA LYS A 160 1.04 23.34 -0.15
C LYS A 160 2.37 22.63 -0.41
N GLY A 161 2.40 21.66 -1.33
CA GLY A 161 3.61 20.88 -1.67
C GLY A 161 4.01 19.81 -0.65
N TYR A 162 3.23 19.56 0.40
CA TYR A 162 3.60 18.61 1.46
C TYR A 162 3.69 17.15 1.02
N GLY A 163 2.91 16.74 0.02
CA GLY A 163 3.08 15.41 -0.59
C GLY A 163 4.46 15.26 -1.23
N THR A 164 4.90 16.26 -2.00
CA THR A 164 6.22 16.24 -2.66
C THR A 164 7.38 16.22 -1.66
N LYS A 165 7.22 16.74 -0.44
CA LYS A 165 8.25 16.62 0.60
C LYS A 165 8.47 15.19 1.10
N LEU A 166 7.59 14.25 0.75
CA LEU A 166 7.60 12.86 1.20
C LEU A 166 7.87 11.84 0.07
N ALA A 167 7.87 12.28 -1.19
CA ALA A 167 8.11 11.45 -2.38
C ALA A 167 9.54 11.61 -2.87
#